data_AF-A0A2M7FA65-F1
#
_entry.id   AF-A0A2M7FA65-F1
#
_cell.length_a   1.000
_cell.length_b   1.000
_cell.length_c   1.000
_cell.angle_alpha   90.00
_cell.angle_beta   90.00
_cell.angle_gamma   90.00
#
_symmetry.space_group_name_H-M   'P 1'
#
loop_
_entity.id
_entity.type
_entity.pdbx_description
1 polymer ?
#
loop_
_entity_poly.entity_id
_entity_poly.type
_entity_poly.pdbx_seq_one_letter_code
_entity_poly.pdbx_strand_id
1 'polypeptide(L)' 'MNCWEFKKCGREKAGAKAAELGVCPAYPDHGTHCARVTGTLCGNKVQGTFAKKIQSCVECDFYKSEYYDRGFTKLI' A
#
# COMPACT_ATOMS: atom_id res chain seq x y z
N MET A 1 -11.05 -2.74 -3.34
CA MET A 1 -10.52 -3.01 -1.99
C MET A 1 -9.15 -2.36 -1.87
N ASN A 2 -8.86 -1.73 -0.76
CA ASN A 2 -7.56 -1.12 -0.50
C ASN A 2 -6.53 -2.15 0.00
N CYS A 3 -5.24 -1.82 -0.15
CA CYS A 3 -4.16 -2.70 0.31
C CYS A 3 -4.26 -3.07 1.80
N TRP A 4 -4.65 -2.13 2.68
CA TRP A 4 -4.78 -2.38 4.12
C TRP A 4 -5.93 -3.33 4.47
N GLU A 5 -7.04 -3.29 3.72
CA GLU A 5 -8.15 -4.22 3.85
C GLU A 5 -7.72 -5.63 3.40
N PHE A 6 -7.09 -5.73 2.23
CA PHE A 6 -6.64 -7.00 1.67
C PHE A 6 -5.58 -7.68 2.53
N LYS A 7 -4.58 -6.93 2.97
CA LYS A 7 -3.47 -7.42 3.80
C LYS A 7 -3.81 -7.48 5.29
N LYS A 8 -4.96 -6.93 5.70
CA LYS A 8 -5.37 -6.77 7.11
C LYS A 8 -4.24 -6.15 7.95
N CYS A 9 -3.64 -5.07 7.45
CA CYS A 9 -2.40 -4.57 8.03
C CYS A 9 -2.60 -3.76 9.33
N GLY A 10 -3.78 -3.17 9.54
CA GLY A 10 -4.13 -2.43 10.75
C GLY A 10 -3.45 -1.06 10.88
N ARG A 11 -2.98 -0.46 9.77
CA ARG A 11 -2.31 0.85 9.74
C ARG A 11 -3.16 1.96 9.12
N GLU A 12 -4.44 1.72 8.91
CA GLU A 12 -5.45 2.76 8.70
C GLU A 12 -5.60 3.67 9.93
N LYS A 13 -6.30 4.81 9.80
CA LYS A 13 -6.57 5.69 10.94
C LYS A 13 -7.33 4.91 12.03
N ALA A 14 -6.83 5.01 13.27
CA ALA A 14 -7.31 4.23 14.42
C ALA A 14 -7.18 2.69 14.28
N GLY A 15 -6.43 2.21 13.28
CA GLY A 15 -6.12 0.79 13.14
C GLY A 15 -5.20 0.28 14.26
N ALA A 16 -5.26 -1.03 14.53
CA ALA A 16 -4.59 -1.66 15.67
C ALA A 16 -3.06 -1.45 15.73
N LYS A 17 -2.41 -1.17 14.59
CA LYS A 17 -0.96 -0.93 14.47
C LYS A 17 -0.61 0.52 14.20
N ALA A 18 -1.60 1.41 14.08
CA ALA A 18 -1.37 2.82 13.75
C ALA A 18 -0.66 3.58 14.88
N ALA A 19 -0.93 3.25 16.15
CA ALA A 19 -0.29 3.88 17.30
C ALA A 19 1.19 3.51 17.43
N GLU A 20 1.55 2.26 17.13
CA GLU A 20 2.91 1.74 17.26
C GLU A 20 3.77 2.00 16.01
N LEU A 21 3.21 1.73 14.83
CA LEU A 21 3.95 1.77 13.55
C LEU A 21 3.61 3.00 12.71
N GLY A 22 2.79 3.91 13.21
CA GLY A 22 2.25 5.05 12.48
C GLY A 22 1.18 4.66 11.46
N VAL A 23 0.40 5.65 11.01
CA VAL A 23 -0.58 5.50 9.93
C VAL A 23 0.13 5.22 8.59
N CYS A 24 -0.48 4.39 7.75
CA CYS A 24 0.04 4.05 6.44
C CYS A 24 0.06 5.30 5.53
N PRO A 25 1.20 5.63 4.89
CA PRO A 25 1.27 6.77 3.96
C PRO A 25 0.31 6.66 2.76
N ALA A 26 -0.17 5.46 2.43
CA ALA A 26 -1.15 5.26 1.37
C ALA A 26 -2.60 5.48 1.81
N TYR A 27 -2.86 5.63 3.12
CA TYR A 27 -4.19 5.91 3.64
C TYR A 27 -4.45 7.44 3.62
N PRO A 28 -5.66 7.92 3.29
CA PRO A 28 -6.86 7.15 2.92
C PRO A 28 -7.03 6.92 1.42
N ASP A 29 -6.29 7.60 0.55
CA ASP A 29 -6.68 7.75 -0.87
C ASP A 29 -5.93 6.84 -1.84
N HIS A 30 -4.79 6.30 -1.42
CA HIS A 30 -3.86 5.62 -2.32
C HIS A 30 -3.81 4.10 -2.10
N GLY A 31 -4.84 3.53 -1.48
CA GLY A 31 -4.90 2.11 -1.15
C GLY A 31 -4.92 1.18 -2.36
N THR A 32 -5.57 1.58 -3.46
CA THR A 32 -5.66 0.79 -4.70
C THR A 32 -4.39 0.83 -5.55
N HIS A 33 -3.56 1.86 -5.38
CA HIS A 33 -2.31 2.04 -6.12
C HIS A 33 -1.13 2.23 -5.17
N CYS A 34 -1.15 1.52 -4.04
CA CYS A 34 -0.23 1.72 -2.92
C CYS A 34 1.24 1.58 -3.33
N ALA A 35 1.56 0.83 -4.40
CA ALA A 35 2.91 0.69 -4.94
C ALA A 35 3.53 2.04 -5.38
N ARG A 36 2.71 3.02 -5.77
CA ARG A 36 3.13 4.37 -6.17
C ARG A 36 3.55 5.29 -5.01
N VAL A 37 3.26 4.91 -3.75
CA VAL A 37 3.50 5.75 -2.55
C VAL A 37 4.76 5.34 -1.78
N THR A 38 5.83 6.11 -1.76
CA THR A 38 7.04 5.76 -0.98
C THR A 38 6.80 5.77 0.54
N GLY A 39 7.65 5.08 1.32
CA GLY A 39 7.57 5.09 2.79
C GLY A 39 6.47 4.18 3.38
N THR A 40 5.68 3.48 2.56
CA THR A 40 4.77 2.43 3.03
C THR A 40 5.52 1.33 3.77
N LEU A 41 4.87 0.71 4.76
CA LEU A 41 5.47 -0.35 5.58
C LEU A 41 4.77 -1.68 5.27
N CYS A 42 5.25 -2.37 4.23
CA CYS A 42 4.72 -3.66 3.79
C CYS A 42 5.53 -4.79 4.45
N GLY A 43 4.87 -5.83 4.97
CA GLY A 43 5.57 -6.95 5.63
C GLY A 43 6.44 -6.51 6.81
N ASN A 44 5.98 -5.51 7.57
CA ASN A 44 6.72 -4.88 8.68
C ASN A 44 8.04 -4.19 8.28
N LYS A 45 8.29 -3.94 6.99
CA LYS A 45 9.50 -3.29 6.50
C LYS A 45 9.17 -2.01 5.73
N VAL A 46 9.86 -0.92 6.06
CA VAL A 46 9.77 0.34 5.32
C VAL A 46 10.22 0.09 3.88
N GLN A 47 9.35 0.40 2.93
CA GLN A 47 9.65 0.36 1.52
C GLN A 47 10.38 1.64 1.15
N GLY A 48 11.63 1.50 0.69
CA GLY A 48 12.53 2.61 0.39
C GLY A 48 12.13 3.40 -0.87
N THR A 49 13.14 3.75 -1.68
CA THR A 49 12.92 4.47 -2.95
C THR A 49 11.97 3.72 -3.88
N PHE A 50 11.35 4.45 -4.82
CA PHE A 50 10.44 3.86 -5.80
C PHE A 50 11.06 2.63 -6.52
N ALA A 51 12.31 2.71 -6.96
CA ALA A 51 13.01 1.60 -7.62
C ALA A 51 13.09 0.33 -6.74
N LYS A 52 13.53 0.46 -5.47
CA LYS A 52 13.59 -0.67 -4.52
C LYS A 52 12.19 -1.22 -4.21
N LYS A 53 11.22 -0.33 -4.13
CA LYS A 53 9.85 -0.68 -3.80
C LYS A 53 9.16 -1.44 -4.94
N ILE A 54 9.31 -1.02 -6.19
CA ILE A 54 8.68 -1.71 -7.33
C ILE A 54 9.13 -3.17 -7.40
N GLN A 55 10.41 -3.45 -7.12
CA GLN A 55 10.92 -4.83 -7.03
C GLN A 55 10.22 -5.64 -5.93
N SER A 56 9.88 -5.02 -4.79
CA SER A 56 9.09 -5.69 -3.74
C SER A 56 7.61 -5.81 -4.09
N CYS A 57 7.08 -4.86 -4.85
CA CYS A 57 5.68 -4.85 -5.26
C CYS A 57 5.37 -5.89 -6.33
N VAL A 58 6.29 -6.20 -7.26
CA VAL A 58 6.04 -7.25 -8.25
C VAL A 58 5.78 -8.61 -7.62
N GLU A 59 6.26 -8.86 -6.40
CA GLU A 59 5.98 -10.08 -5.64
C GLU A 59 4.81 -9.97 -4.65
N CYS A 60 4.20 -8.80 -4.50
CA CYS A 60 3.12 -8.59 -3.53
C CYS A 60 1.77 -9.13 -4.04
N ASP A 61 1.11 -9.99 -3.25
CA ASP A 61 -0.21 -10.53 -3.61
C ASP A 61 -1.26 -9.46 -3.92
N PHE A 62 -1.27 -8.35 -3.15
CA PHE A 62 -2.20 -7.25 -3.44
C PHE A 62 -1.92 -6.64 -4.80
N TYR A 63 -0.65 -6.41 -5.14
CA TYR A 63 -0.23 -5.88 -6.44
C TYR A 63 -0.56 -6.83 -7.60
N LYS A 64 -0.55 -8.15 -7.35
CA LYS A 64 -0.94 -9.18 -8.33
C LYS A 64 -2.47 -9.35 -8.43
N SER A 65 -3.22 -8.94 -7.42
CA SER A 65 -4.68 -9.10 -7.35
C SER A 65 -5.45 -8.18 -8.31
N GLU A 66 -6.73 -8.50 -8.52
CA GLU A 66 -7.68 -7.69 -9.28
C GLU A 66 -7.99 -6.32 -8.64
N TYR A 67 -7.72 -6.16 -7.35
CA TYR A 67 -8.03 -4.92 -6.62
C TYR A 67 -6.99 -3.82 -6.82
N TYR A 68 -5.81 -4.16 -7.34
CA TYR A 68 -4.78 -3.17 -7.61
C TYR A 68 -5.07 -2.41 -8.90
N ASP A 69 -5.15 -1.09 -8.79
CA ASP A 69 -5.41 -0.21 -9.92
C ASP A 69 -4.16 -0.09 -10.82
N ARG A 70 -4.23 -0.75 -11.98
CA ARG A 70 -3.20 -0.69 -13.02
C ARG A 70 -3.40 0.50 -13.98
N GLY A 71 -4.53 1.19 -13.89
CA GLY A 71 -4.80 2.37 -14.70
C GLY A 71 -3.87 3.52 -14.33
N PHE A 72 -3.30 4.16 -15.34
CA PHE A 72 -3.08 5.61 -15.25
C PHE A 72 -4.45 6.22 -15.49
N THR A 73 -4.97 6.95 -14.50
CA THR A 73 -6.30 7.58 -14.45
C THR A 73 -6.94 7.74 -15.83
N LYS A 74 -7.98 6.95 -16.15
CA LYS A 74 -8.97 7.42 -17.13
C LYS A 74 -9.73 8.53 -16.42
N LEU A 75 -9.23 9.76 -16.55
CA LEU A 75 -10.07 10.94 -16.50
C LEU A 75 -11.06 10.78 -17.66
N ILE A 76 -12.31 10.46 -17.32
CA ILE A 76 -13.46 10.80 -18.16
C ILE A 76 -14.34 11.69 -17.31
#